data_AF-A0A954MLD1-F1
#
_entry.id   AF-A0A954MLD1-F1
#
_cell.length_a   1.000
_cell.length_b   1.000
_cell.length_c   1.000
_cell.angle_alpha   90.00
_cell.angle_beta   90.00
_cell.angle_gamma   90.00
#
_symmetry.space_group_name_H-M   'P 1'
#
loop_
_entity.id
_entity.type
_entity.pdbx_description
1 polymer ?
#
loop_
_entity_poly.entity_id
_entity_poly.type
_entity_poly.pdbx_seq_one_letter_code
_entity_poly.pdbx_strand_id
1 'polypeptide(L)'
;TIRLGEPGPETNPLVTHLRRIAMLGCSVVSDGPLLQARQSDASPLPIELRVRRSLMVGRADAGPWIDLQNWPLSTDARLESPAARDITLKCEHVRFINRTRLTLLTAPAGDTTLVEDTTSWRQFWKQPLPTDDWITRNDATFAPQQLVRTTDLSSTFTEELKPGIGARAQLGVDAATIPEVAKDSEERTVTGLTRVRPPEDFGLAPSKGKELRFDLKRANAFQDFLNSPDCPSGTTVVCFGIGLKSLPPVVIKGKKLRIAFEQDQEGAELVIQPASDDNAEAWFRVEQGQLDLINAPLRIPTSRTRKYPQTLLQLQDSEATIQRCKLQGPDEVPAHVALIDVRSTTATPKFVSISDSFLSGHGTLLKTGNAEVECSNSAFCSSGVSVALSDGSTHGDLLFFHCTFSSGAVLDVSRATPTPDHSRNAFLRNCVFLPPPVAGDSATGFTGSTIVLTAAGDASSNCVKWWEANCAYAQKILHWMTADPSDGTATLTTDRRRLLTPAQKFQEVVGPNGVLLTAPLPKRSDLQPENLQLIPQCDAATRSLDGGPLGVRLPIGPDLTPTARPSGAPGKTTTPQKAPPKGPFRPDF
;
A
#
# COMPACT_ATOMS: atom_id res chain seq x y z
N THR A 1 4.95 8.71 16.59
CA THR A 1 5.23 10.05 16.03
C THR A 1 3.93 10.78 15.82
N ILE A 2 3.76 11.93 16.47
CA ILE A 2 2.64 12.84 16.21
C ILE A 2 3.04 13.68 15.00
N ARG A 3 2.33 13.53 13.87
CA ARG A 3 2.49 14.36 12.67
C ARG A 3 1.36 15.37 12.62
N LEU A 4 1.69 16.65 12.70
CA LEU A 4 0.71 17.72 12.53
C LEU A 4 0.67 18.14 11.05
N GLY A 5 -0.44 17.84 10.38
CA GLY A 5 -0.75 18.28 9.03
C GLY A 5 -1.76 19.44 8.99
N GLU A 6 -2.01 19.92 7.77
CA GLU A 6 -2.82 21.10 7.40
C GLU A 6 -4.22 21.13 8.05
N PRO A 7 -4.76 22.32 8.40
CA PRO A 7 -6.21 22.47 8.54
C PRO A 7 -6.89 22.31 7.17
N GLY A 8 -8.03 21.62 7.12
CA GLY A 8 -8.82 21.51 5.89
C GLY A 8 -9.30 22.89 5.38
N PRO A 9 -9.67 23.01 4.09
CA PRO A 9 -9.90 24.29 3.40
C PRO A 9 -11.12 25.12 3.87
N GLU A 10 -11.76 24.79 4.99
CA GLU A 10 -12.99 25.45 5.46
C GLU A 10 -12.91 26.06 6.88
N THR A 11 -11.72 26.39 7.39
CA THR A 11 -11.61 27.06 8.70
C THR A 11 -11.59 28.59 8.58
N ASN A 12 -12.64 29.20 9.12
CA ASN A 12 -12.89 30.63 9.33
C ASN A 12 -11.63 31.42 9.76
N PRO A 13 -11.22 32.52 9.08
CA PRO A 13 -9.91 33.17 9.26
C PRO A 13 -9.69 33.96 10.56
N LEU A 14 -10.60 33.90 11.53
CA LEU A 14 -10.56 34.72 12.76
C LEU A 14 -10.31 33.94 14.06
N VAL A 15 -10.07 32.62 14.00
CA VAL A 15 -9.71 31.84 15.18
C VAL A 15 -8.37 31.16 14.97
N THR A 16 -7.30 31.80 15.44
CA THR A 16 -5.99 31.16 15.60
C THR A 16 -6.10 30.10 16.69
N HIS A 17 -6.51 28.89 16.32
CA HIS A 17 -6.58 27.77 17.24
C HIS A 17 -5.17 27.35 17.67
N LEU A 18 -4.79 27.74 18.90
CA LEU A 18 -3.60 27.22 19.59
C LEU A 18 -3.68 25.69 19.65
N ARG A 19 -2.73 24.99 19.02
CA ARG A 19 -2.64 23.53 19.08
C ARG A 19 -1.93 23.14 20.38
N ARG A 20 -2.64 22.52 21.31
CA ARG A 20 -2.08 22.02 22.58
C ARG A 20 -1.82 20.52 22.49
N ILE A 21 -0.59 20.10 22.74
CA ILE A 21 -0.22 18.69 22.90
C ILE A 21 0.25 18.49 24.33
N ALA A 22 -0.38 17.56 25.06
CA ALA A 22 -0.04 17.27 26.44
C ALA A 22 0.35 15.80 26.62
N MET A 23 1.48 15.57 27.28
CA MET A 23 2.00 14.27 27.71
C MET A 23 2.10 14.30 29.23
N LEU A 24 1.20 13.60 29.91
CA LEU A 24 1.04 13.70 31.36
C LEU A 24 1.13 12.30 31.96
N GLY A 25 2.12 12.07 32.82
CA GLY A 25 2.27 10.78 33.49
C GLY A 25 2.56 9.62 32.53
N CYS A 26 3.31 9.83 31.45
CA CYS A 26 3.52 8.80 30.43
C CYS A 26 4.98 8.33 30.35
N SER A 27 5.17 7.07 29.97
CA SER A 27 6.48 6.50 29.61
C SER A 27 6.52 6.25 28.11
N VAL A 28 7.50 6.82 27.42
CA VAL A 28 7.63 6.75 25.97
C VAL A 28 9.01 6.23 25.60
N VAL A 29 9.04 5.15 24.83
CA VAL A 29 10.27 4.64 24.20
C VAL A 29 10.16 4.88 22.70
N SER A 30 11.13 5.57 22.09
CA SER A 30 11.17 5.68 20.63
C SER A 30 12.58 5.85 20.07
N ASP A 31 12.79 5.33 18.87
CA ASP A 31 14.06 5.42 18.13
C ASP A 31 14.13 6.68 17.25
N GLY A 32 12.97 7.30 16.96
CA GLY A 32 12.85 8.53 16.17
C GLY A 32 12.15 9.67 16.93
N PRO A 33 11.79 10.76 16.22
CA PRO A 33 11.09 11.89 16.82
C PRO A 33 9.72 11.48 17.34
N LEU A 34 9.47 11.88 18.59
CA LEU A 34 8.17 11.73 19.21
C LEU A 34 7.19 12.72 18.59
N LEU A 35 7.64 13.95 18.42
CA LEU A 35 6.94 15.00 17.68
C LEU A 35 7.72 15.34 16.42
N GLN A 36 7.04 15.24 15.28
CA GLN A 36 7.53 15.76 14.02
C GLN A 36 6.52 16.79 13.51
N ALA A 37 6.93 18.05 13.44
CA ALA A 37 6.12 19.13 12.94
C ALA A 37 6.77 19.69 11.67
N ARG A 38 6.01 19.75 10.59
CA ARG A 38 6.45 20.35 9.33
C ARG A 38 5.51 21.48 8.98
N GLN A 39 6.05 22.63 8.61
CA GLN A 39 5.26 23.76 8.15
C GLN A 39 5.30 23.85 6.61
N SER A 40 4.15 24.02 5.98
CA SER A 40 4.02 24.26 4.53
C SER A 40 3.76 25.74 4.18
N ASP A 41 3.10 26.48 5.08
CA ASP A 41 2.66 27.86 4.86
C ASP A 41 3.61 28.94 5.40
N ALA A 42 3.41 30.20 4.99
CA ALA A 42 4.25 31.34 5.37
C ALA A 42 4.13 31.78 6.85
N SER A 43 3.11 31.32 7.61
CA SER A 43 2.90 31.67 9.02
C SER A 43 2.63 30.43 9.87
N PRO A 44 3.45 30.13 10.90
CA PRO A 44 3.23 28.97 11.74
C PRO A 44 1.96 29.14 12.58
N LEU A 45 1.23 28.04 12.77
CA LEU A 45 0.18 27.98 13.80
C LEU A 45 0.83 27.83 15.18
N PRO A 46 0.36 28.56 16.21
CA PRO A 46 0.90 28.41 17.55
C PRO A 46 0.74 26.98 18.11
N ILE A 47 1.84 26.41 18.60
CA ILE A 47 1.88 25.09 19.25
C ILE A 47 2.33 25.25 20.70
N GLU A 48 1.57 24.67 21.64
CA GLU A 48 1.98 24.53 23.03
C GLU A 48 2.16 23.05 23.37
N LEU A 49 3.39 22.67 23.71
CA LEU A 49 3.76 21.35 24.18
C LEU A 49 3.86 21.35 25.70
N ARG A 50 3.10 20.47 26.36
CA ARG A 50 3.16 20.28 27.81
C ARG A 50 3.59 18.85 28.12
N VAL A 51 4.67 18.70 28.87
CA VAL A 51 5.18 17.39 29.28
C VAL A 51 5.36 17.39 30.78
N ARG A 52 4.64 16.49 31.47
CA ARG A 52 4.64 16.44 32.93
C ARG A 52 4.78 15.02 33.44
N ARG A 53 5.59 14.82 34.49
CA ARG A 53 5.77 13.52 35.18
C ARG A 53 6.01 12.37 34.20
N SER A 54 6.87 12.57 33.21
CA SER A 54 7.00 11.65 32.09
C SER A 54 8.42 11.13 31.93
N LEU A 55 8.54 9.89 31.45
CA LEU A 55 9.79 9.23 31.16
C LEU A 55 9.96 9.12 29.64
N MET A 56 11.02 9.71 29.09
CA MET A 56 11.33 9.74 27.66
C MET A 56 12.62 8.95 27.41
N VAL A 57 12.49 7.77 26.83
CA VAL A 57 13.61 6.86 26.59
C VAL A 57 13.95 6.85 25.09
N GLY A 58 15.24 6.94 24.78
CA GLY A 58 15.79 6.76 23.45
C GLY A 58 16.88 5.69 23.43
N ARG A 59 17.42 5.46 22.24
CA ARG A 59 18.69 4.76 22.05
C ARG A 59 19.82 5.78 21.98
N ALA A 60 21.06 5.35 22.25
CA ALA A 60 22.24 6.20 22.16
C ALA A 60 22.35 6.97 20.82
N ASP A 61 21.84 6.38 19.74
CA ASP A 61 21.77 6.92 18.37
C ASP A 61 20.37 7.40 17.93
N ALA A 62 19.40 7.51 18.84
CA ALA A 62 18.04 7.87 18.49
C ALA A 62 17.96 9.27 17.86
N GLY A 63 17.00 9.40 16.94
CA GLY A 63 16.66 10.67 16.34
C GLY A 63 16.20 11.72 17.37
N PRO A 64 16.16 13.01 16.98
CA PRO A 64 15.80 14.10 17.87
C PRO A 64 14.42 13.87 18.48
N TRP A 65 14.22 14.16 19.76
CA TRP A 65 12.89 14.00 20.40
C TRP A 65 11.80 14.86 19.75
N ILE A 66 12.14 16.10 19.38
CA ILE A 66 11.33 17.03 18.60
C ILE A 66 12.05 17.34 17.28
N ASP A 67 11.38 17.14 16.15
CA ASP A 67 11.86 17.48 14.81
C ASP A 67 10.94 18.55 14.18
N LEU A 68 11.45 19.76 13.99
CA LEU A 68 10.75 20.91 13.41
C LEU A 68 11.30 21.18 12.00
N GLN A 69 10.55 20.83 10.98
CA GLN A 69 10.96 20.95 9.58
C GLN A 69 10.30 22.14 8.88
N ASN A 70 11.10 22.89 8.12
CA ASN A 70 10.67 24.10 7.41
C ASN A 70 10.03 25.14 8.36
N TRP A 71 10.52 25.25 9.59
CA TRP A 71 9.90 26.07 10.64
C TRP A 71 10.67 27.37 10.85
N PRO A 72 10.02 28.55 10.88
CA PRO A 72 10.71 29.83 10.93
C PRO A 72 11.35 30.08 12.29
N LEU A 73 12.50 30.73 12.25
CA LEU A 73 13.17 31.25 13.42
C LEU A 73 12.38 32.42 14.01
N SER A 74 12.39 32.52 15.34
CA SER A 74 11.81 33.67 16.05
C SER A 74 12.63 34.92 15.75
N THR A 75 11.96 35.99 15.32
CA THR A 75 12.55 37.33 15.17
C THR A 75 12.54 38.12 16.47
N ASP A 76 11.83 37.62 17.49
CA ASP A 76 11.75 38.27 18.80
C ASP A 76 13.06 38.05 19.58
N ALA A 77 13.83 39.12 19.73
CA ALA A 77 15.04 39.16 20.58
C ALA A 77 14.73 39.15 22.08
N ARG A 78 13.49 38.83 22.49
CA ARG A 78 13.09 38.78 23.89
C ARG A 78 13.79 37.58 24.55
N LEU A 79 14.41 37.83 25.71
CA LEU A 79 15.19 36.86 26.48
C LEU A 79 14.43 35.58 26.86
N GLU A 80 13.10 35.59 26.79
CA GLU A 80 12.22 34.52 27.30
C GLU A 80 11.54 33.68 26.20
N SER A 81 11.74 33.99 24.91
CA SER A 81 11.06 33.30 23.80
C SER A 81 11.97 32.28 23.10
N PRO A 82 11.46 31.09 22.74
CA PRO A 82 12.27 30.07 22.11
C PRO A 82 12.73 30.46 20.70
N ALA A 83 13.78 29.79 20.21
CA ALA A 83 14.39 30.06 18.91
C ALA A 83 13.46 29.71 17.74
N ALA A 84 12.56 28.74 17.90
CA ALA A 84 11.51 28.45 16.94
C ALA A 84 10.30 29.37 17.20
N ARG A 85 9.78 29.98 16.13
CA ARG A 85 8.64 30.91 16.22
C ARG A 85 7.34 30.17 16.56
N ASP A 86 6.50 30.78 17.40
CA ASP A 86 5.14 30.31 17.73
C ASP A 86 5.06 28.88 18.31
N ILE A 87 6.17 28.34 18.83
CA ILE A 87 6.18 27.08 19.60
C ILE A 87 6.53 27.36 21.06
N THR A 88 5.79 26.81 22.00
CA THR A 88 6.07 26.92 23.43
C THR A 88 6.20 25.53 24.02
N LEU A 89 7.25 25.30 24.80
CA LEU A 89 7.45 24.07 25.57
C LEU A 89 7.29 24.35 27.06
N LYS A 90 6.60 23.47 27.76
CA LYS A 90 6.46 23.45 29.22
C LYS A 90 6.78 22.04 29.72
N CYS A 91 7.93 21.89 30.37
CA CYS A 91 8.36 20.63 30.97
C CYS A 91 8.32 20.74 32.50
N GLU A 92 7.67 19.77 33.16
CA GLU A 92 7.61 19.68 34.61
C GLU A 92 7.85 18.22 35.05
N HIS A 93 8.96 17.93 35.71
CA HIS A 93 9.31 16.56 36.13
C HIS A 93 9.36 15.58 34.93
N VAL A 94 10.29 15.78 34.01
CA VAL A 94 10.45 14.95 32.81
C VAL A 94 11.86 14.41 32.80
N ARG A 95 12.06 13.11 32.60
CA ARG A 95 13.40 12.54 32.40
C ARG A 95 13.61 12.07 30.97
N PHE A 96 14.77 12.40 30.43
CA PHE A 96 15.31 11.95 29.16
C PHE A 96 16.43 10.96 29.42
N ILE A 97 16.23 9.71 29.01
CA ILE A 97 17.23 8.64 29.12
C ILE A 97 17.69 8.26 27.72
N ASN A 98 19.02 8.22 27.51
CA ASN A 98 19.64 7.83 26.24
C ASN A 98 19.12 8.63 25.05
N ARG A 99 18.86 9.92 25.24
CA ARG A 99 18.49 10.85 24.17
C ARG A 99 19.61 11.84 23.99
N THR A 100 20.49 11.58 23.02
CA THR A 100 21.60 12.49 22.70
C THR A 100 21.12 13.73 21.93
N ARG A 101 19.97 13.64 21.25
CA ARG A 101 19.36 14.73 20.48
C ARG A 101 17.94 15.01 20.98
N LEU A 102 17.68 16.23 21.46
CA LEU A 102 16.36 16.60 21.99
C LEU A 102 15.54 17.43 21.01
N THR A 103 16.14 18.33 20.25
CA THR A 103 15.42 19.16 19.29
C THR A 103 16.26 19.39 18.05
N LEU A 104 15.69 19.14 16.87
CA LEU A 104 16.22 19.54 15.59
C LEU A 104 15.25 20.55 14.98
N LEU A 105 15.76 21.71 14.58
CA LEU A 105 15.04 22.72 13.82
C LEU A 105 15.72 22.88 12.46
N THR A 106 14.95 22.78 11.39
CA THR A 106 15.37 23.10 10.03
C THR A 106 14.51 24.25 9.52
N ALA A 107 15.12 25.42 9.36
CA ALA A 107 14.44 26.63 8.89
C ALA A 107 14.16 26.58 7.38
N PRO A 108 13.22 27.39 6.86
CA PRO A 108 12.94 27.46 5.43
C PRO A 108 14.14 27.84 4.56
N ALA A 109 15.07 28.63 5.11
CA ALA A 109 16.32 29.00 4.45
C ALA A 109 17.34 27.85 4.39
N GLY A 110 17.07 26.71 5.03
CA GLY A 110 17.98 25.57 5.14
C GLY A 110 18.86 25.59 6.39
N ASP A 111 18.81 26.65 7.20
CA ASP A 111 19.57 26.72 8.46
C ASP A 111 19.10 25.66 9.44
N THR A 112 20.03 24.95 10.06
CA THR A 112 19.74 23.90 11.04
C THR A 112 20.22 24.29 12.43
N THR A 113 19.39 24.03 13.44
CA THR A 113 19.75 24.20 14.85
C THR A 113 19.46 22.90 15.58
N LEU A 114 20.47 22.37 16.26
CA LEU A 114 20.40 21.10 16.96
C LEU A 114 20.67 21.30 18.46
N VAL A 115 19.85 20.66 19.29
CA VAL A 115 19.93 20.69 20.76
C VAL A 115 20.39 19.32 21.25
N GLU A 116 21.65 19.25 21.67
CA GLU A 116 22.33 18.00 22.10
C GLU A 116 22.86 18.06 23.54
N ASP A 117 22.75 19.21 24.21
CA ASP A 117 23.15 19.37 25.60
C ASP A 117 22.27 20.39 26.36
N THR A 118 22.49 20.51 27.67
CA THR A 118 21.73 21.43 28.53
C THR A 118 22.00 22.91 28.20
N THR A 119 23.15 23.22 27.61
CA THR A 119 23.54 24.58 27.21
C THR A 119 22.77 25.03 25.97
N SER A 120 22.79 24.23 24.91
CA SER A 120 22.02 24.40 23.69
C SER A 120 20.51 24.34 23.96
N TRP A 121 20.06 23.55 24.94
CA TRP A 121 18.67 23.56 25.39
C TRP A 121 18.27 24.92 25.96
N ARG A 122 19.05 25.45 26.90
CA ARG A 122 18.82 26.79 27.45
C ARG A 122 18.94 27.86 26.36
N GLN A 123 19.89 27.65 25.45
CA GLN A 123 20.08 28.30 24.15
C GLN A 123 18.76 28.52 23.41
N PHE A 124 18.14 27.39 23.11
CA PHE A 124 17.01 27.23 22.20
C PHE A 124 15.67 27.53 22.86
N TRP A 125 15.39 26.92 24.01
CA TRP A 125 14.09 27.00 24.68
C TRP A 125 13.95 28.16 25.66
N LYS A 126 15.06 28.84 25.99
CA LYS A 126 15.13 29.89 27.03
C LYS A 126 14.61 29.45 28.41
N GLN A 127 14.60 28.15 28.65
CA GLN A 127 14.19 27.53 29.91
C GLN A 127 15.29 26.58 30.39
N PRO A 128 15.57 26.51 31.71
CA PRO A 128 16.50 25.52 32.23
C PRO A 128 15.88 24.12 32.16
N LEU A 129 16.67 23.13 31.76
CA LEU A 129 16.38 21.73 32.02
C LEU A 129 17.03 21.35 33.35
N PRO A 130 16.36 20.68 34.30
CA PRO A 130 17.02 20.18 35.50
C PRO A 130 18.13 19.20 35.11
N THR A 131 19.35 19.39 35.60
CA THR A 131 20.54 18.67 35.14
C THR A 131 20.48 17.15 35.45
N ASP A 132 19.70 16.74 36.44
CA ASP A 132 19.48 15.33 36.83
C ASP A 132 18.52 14.58 35.88
N ASP A 133 17.87 15.30 34.98
CA ASP A 133 16.81 14.79 34.14
C ASP A 133 17.31 14.36 32.74
N TRP A 134 18.60 14.54 32.42
CA TRP A 134 19.22 14.05 31.20
C TRP A 134 20.28 13.01 31.53
N ILE A 135 19.98 11.73 31.27
CA ILE A 135 20.81 10.59 31.64
C ILE A 135 21.26 9.84 30.40
N THR A 136 22.55 9.49 30.35
CA THR A 136 23.09 8.52 29.39
C THR A 136 23.44 7.23 30.16
N ARG A 137 22.79 6.12 29.79
CA ARG A 137 22.89 4.77 30.38
C ARG A 137 23.23 3.76 29.28
N ASN A 138 24.42 3.16 29.33
CA ASN A 138 24.86 2.18 28.33
C ASN A 138 24.12 0.83 28.43
N ASP A 139 23.39 0.58 29.52
CA ASP A 139 22.70 -0.66 29.88
C ASP A 139 21.19 -0.66 29.57
N ALA A 140 20.60 0.52 29.35
CA ALA A 140 19.15 0.69 29.19
C ALA A 140 18.66 0.68 27.73
N THR A 141 19.42 0.11 26.79
CA THR A 141 19.03 0.08 25.37
C THR A 141 18.18 -1.13 25.04
N PHE A 142 16.90 -0.90 24.76
CA PHE A 142 16.02 -1.88 24.12
C PHE A 142 16.55 -2.23 22.72
N ALA A 143 16.37 -3.48 22.29
CA ALA A 143 16.80 -3.88 20.95
C ALA A 143 15.99 -3.13 19.86
N PRO A 144 16.61 -2.82 18.70
CA PRO A 144 15.90 -2.19 17.59
C PRO A 144 14.65 -3.00 17.21
N GLN A 145 13.52 -2.32 16.97
CA GLN A 145 12.26 -2.94 16.54
C GLN A 145 11.62 -3.92 17.55
N GLN A 146 12.13 -3.97 18.79
CA GLN A 146 11.49 -4.74 19.86
C GLN A 146 10.23 -4.02 20.33
N LEU A 147 9.13 -4.76 20.46
CA LEU A 147 7.97 -4.28 21.21
C LEU A 147 8.37 -4.19 22.68
N VAL A 148 8.48 -2.98 23.20
CA VAL A 148 8.80 -2.75 24.62
C VAL A 148 7.53 -2.90 25.44
N ARG A 149 7.52 -3.88 26.35
CA ARG A 149 6.39 -4.10 27.25
C ARG A 149 6.46 -3.17 28.45
N THR A 150 5.30 -2.96 29.07
CA THR A 150 5.21 -2.28 30.37
C THR A 150 6.05 -3.00 31.43
N THR A 151 6.09 -4.33 31.42
CA THR A 151 6.95 -5.13 32.33
C THR A 151 8.44 -4.89 32.08
N ASP A 152 8.83 -4.77 30.82
CA ASP A 152 10.23 -4.49 30.44
C ASP A 152 10.62 -3.12 30.96
N LEU A 153 9.80 -2.09 30.70
CA LEU A 153 9.96 -0.74 31.28
C LEU A 153 10.03 -0.75 32.81
N SER A 154 9.14 -1.53 33.46
CA SER A 154 9.08 -1.63 34.92
C SER A 154 10.33 -2.26 35.51
N SER A 155 10.91 -3.25 34.80
CA SER A 155 12.12 -3.95 35.20
C SER A 155 13.39 -3.14 34.94
N THR A 156 13.44 -2.39 33.85
CA THR A 156 14.60 -1.59 33.45
C THR A 156 14.66 -0.25 34.18
N PHE A 157 13.51 0.36 34.49
CA PHE A 157 13.40 1.68 35.11
C PHE A 157 12.68 1.64 36.46
N THR A 158 12.87 0.56 37.22
CA THR A 158 12.20 0.37 38.53
C THR A 158 12.47 1.53 39.48
N GLU A 159 13.66 2.14 39.46
CA GLU A 159 13.99 3.25 40.38
C GLU A 159 13.27 4.54 40.01
N GLU A 160 13.08 4.80 38.72
CA GLU A 160 12.41 6.00 38.21
C GLU A 160 10.88 5.92 38.35
N LEU A 161 10.33 4.71 38.26
CA LEU A 161 8.89 4.44 38.31
C LEU A 161 8.37 4.20 39.74
N LYS A 162 9.25 4.08 40.75
CA LYS A 162 8.85 3.95 42.16
C LYS A 162 8.15 5.22 42.67
N PRO A 163 7.13 5.10 43.53
CA PRO A 163 6.54 6.25 44.23
C PRO A 163 7.60 6.94 45.10
N GLY A 164 8.05 8.14 44.68
CA GLY A 164 8.90 9.01 45.48
C GLY A 164 8.10 9.90 46.44
N ILE A 165 8.78 10.52 47.41
CA ILE A 165 8.20 11.56 48.29
C ILE A 165 8.44 12.94 47.65
N GLY A 166 7.41 13.81 47.64
CA GLY A 166 7.53 15.21 47.20
C GLY A 166 7.28 15.44 45.70
N ALA A 167 7.90 16.49 45.13
CA ALA A 167 7.62 16.97 43.78
C ALA A 167 7.93 15.95 42.65
N ARG A 168 8.74 14.92 42.94
CA ARG A 168 9.08 13.81 42.02
C ARG A 168 8.19 12.57 42.19
N ALA A 169 6.97 12.73 42.71
CA ALA A 169 6.01 11.62 42.83
C ALA A 169 5.80 10.94 41.46
N GLN A 170 6.17 9.65 41.39
CA GLN A 170 6.07 8.69 40.28
C GLN A 170 6.21 9.31 38.87
N LEU A 171 7.38 9.14 38.24
CA LEU A 171 7.55 9.45 36.82
C LEU A 171 6.87 8.33 35.99
N GLY A 172 6.27 8.69 34.87
CA GLY A 172 5.67 7.73 33.96
C GLY A 172 4.33 7.15 34.43
N VAL A 173 3.91 6.06 33.80
CA VAL A 173 2.66 5.35 34.15
C VAL A 173 2.98 4.26 35.17
N ASP A 174 2.11 4.08 36.17
CA ASP A 174 2.14 2.88 37.00
C ASP A 174 1.83 1.65 36.14
N ALA A 175 2.80 0.75 36.03
CA ALA A 175 2.70 -0.46 35.25
C ALA A 175 1.51 -1.33 35.65
N ALA A 176 1.16 -1.37 36.93
CA ALA A 176 0.02 -2.12 37.44
C ALA A 176 -1.34 -1.54 37.00
N THR A 177 -1.35 -0.29 36.52
CA THR A 177 -2.57 0.40 36.06
C THR A 177 -2.76 0.34 34.55
N ILE A 178 -1.77 -0.15 33.80
CA ILE A 178 -1.87 -0.29 32.35
C ILE A 178 -2.61 -1.59 32.03
N PRO A 179 -3.73 -1.54 31.29
CA PRO A 179 -4.39 -2.76 30.83
C PRO A 179 -3.42 -3.62 30.02
N GLU A 180 -3.35 -4.92 30.31
CA GLU A 180 -2.60 -5.85 29.47
C GLU A 180 -3.19 -5.86 28.06
N VAL A 181 -2.32 -5.69 27.07
CA VAL A 181 -2.72 -5.84 25.67
C VAL A 181 -2.93 -7.33 25.41
N ALA A 182 -4.06 -7.68 24.79
CA ALA A 182 -4.30 -9.07 24.41
C ALA A 182 -3.13 -9.60 23.57
N LYS A 183 -2.62 -10.80 23.90
CA LYS A 183 -1.45 -11.43 23.24
C LYS A 183 -1.54 -11.42 21.71
N ASP A 184 -2.72 -11.67 21.17
CA ASP A 184 -2.98 -11.65 19.72
C ASP A 184 -2.81 -10.25 19.08
N SER A 185 -3.14 -9.19 19.82
CA SER A 185 -2.91 -7.80 19.38
C SER A 185 -1.42 -7.45 19.39
N GLU A 186 -0.66 -8.00 20.34
CA GLU A 186 0.80 -7.90 20.34
C GLU A 186 1.38 -8.64 19.14
N GLU A 187 0.97 -9.89 18.92
CA GLU A 187 1.41 -10.70 17.79
C GLU A 187 1.16 -9.99 16.47
N ARG A 188 -0.04 -9.47 16.25
CA ARG A 188 -0.37 -8.65 15.07
C ARG A 188 0.59 -7.47 14.90
N THR A 189 0.87 -6.75 15.98
CA THR A 189 1.74 -5.56 15.93
C THR A 189 3.17 -5.95 15.59
N VAL A 190 3.69 -6.99 16.24
CA VAL A 190 5.02 -7.53 15.98
C VAL A 190 5.11 -8.01 14.54
N THR A 191 4.19 -8.86 14.08
CA THR A 191 4.15 -9.36 12.70
C THR A 191 4.07 -8.20 11.69
N GLY A 192 3.24 -7.20 11.93
CA GLY A 192 3.15 -6.02 11.07
C GLY A 192 4.42 -5.17 11.03
N LEU A 193 5.19 -5.13 12.12
CA LEU A 193 6.47 -4.41 12.22
C LEU A 193 7.64 -5.19 11.62
N THR A 194 7.66 -6.52 11.78
CA THR A 194 8.71 -7.41 11.27
C THR A 194 8.47 -7.86 9.83
N ARG A 195 7.37 -7.45 9.21
CA ARG A 195 7.06 -7.76 7.82
C ARG A 195 8.15 -7.25 6.89
N VAL A 196 8.49 -8.06 5.89
CA VAL A 196 9.37 -7.64 4.80
C VAL A 196 8.67 -6.54 4.00
N ARG A 197 9.30 -5.37 3.89
CA ARG A 197 8.78 -4.26 3.10
C ARG A 197 9.42 -4.26 1.71
N PRO A 198 8.69 -3.82 0.67
CA PRO A 198 9.32 -3.59 -0.61
C PRO A 198 10.45 -2.55 -0.47
N PRO A 199 11.52 -2.68 -1.26
CA PRO A 199 12.56 -1.65 -1.37
C PRO A 199 11.98 -0.26 -1.65
N GLU A 200 12.64 0.82 -1.23
CA GLU A 200 12.17 2.20 -1.46
C GLU A 200 12.02 2.56 -2.94
N ASP A 201 12.77 1.89 -3.83
CA ASP A 201 12.72 2.07 -5.28
C ASP A 201 11.68 1.18 -5.99
N PHE A 202 10.96 0.33 -5.25
CA PHE A 202 9.94 -0.55 -5.80
C PHE A 202 8.75 0.26 -6.37
N GLY A 203 8.37 -0.03 -7.62
CA GLY A 203 7.31 0.68 -8.33
C GLY A 203 7.61 2.16 -8.63
N LEU A 204 8.78 2.68 -8.28
CA LEU A 204 9.19 4.03 -8.68
C LEU A 204 9.59 4.07 -10.15
N ALA A 205 9.27 5.17 -10.80
CA ALA A 205 9.74 5.41 -12.16
C ALA A 205 11.27 5.31 -12.16
N PRO A 206 11.88 4.64 -13.15
CA PRO A 206 13.33 4.68 -13.27
C PRO A 206 13.74 6.15 -13.43
N SER A 207 14.36 6.72 -12.40
CA SER A 207 14.64 8.16 -12.28
C SER A 207 15.59 8.71 -13.35
N LYS A 208 16.17 7.81 -14.16
CA LYS A 208 17.04 8.09 -15.32
C LYS A 208 16.66 7.27 -16.56
N GLY A 209 15.46 6.69 -16.58
CA GLY A 209 15.01 5.80 -17.65
C GLY A 209 14.73 6.54 -18.96
N LYS A 210 15.11 5.93 -20.08
CA LYS A 210 14.70 6.39 -21.41
C LYS A 210 13.19 6.17 -21.55
N GLU A 211 12.44 7.18 -21.96
CA GLU A 211 11.06 7.00 -22.40
C GLU A 211 11.04 6.67 -23.89
N LEU A 212 10.35 5.60 -24.26
CA LEU A 212 10.14 5.17 -25.63
C LEU A 212 8.65 5.09 -25.91
N ARG A 213 8.21 5.67 -27.02
CA ARG A 213 6.81 5.57 -27.45
C ARG A 213 6.68 4.50 -28.53
N PHE A 214 5.71 3.61 -28.38
CA PHE A 214 5.44 2.50 -29.30
C PHE A 214 4.01 2.58 -29.85
N ASP A 215 3.87 2.68 -31.17
CA ASP A 215 2.57 2.72 -31.85
C ASP A 215 1.98 1.30 -31.94
N LEU A 216 0.83 1.07 -31.29
CA LEU A 216 0.13 -0.22 -31.29
C LEU A 216 -0.41 -0.62 -32.67
N LYS A 217 -0.38 0.25 -33.69
CA LYS A 217 -0.58 -0.15 -35.10
C LYS A 217 0.49 -1.12 -35.59
N ARG A 218 1.67 -1.13 -34.96
CA ARG A 218 2.79 -2.03 -35.27
C ARG A 218 2.92 -3.18 -34.27
N ALA A 219 1.80 -3.62 -33.69
CA ALA A 219 1.71 -4.64 -32.65
C ALA A 219 2.60 -5.88 -32.85
N ASN A 220 2.73 -6.39 -34.08
CA ASN A 220 3.54 -7.59 -34.36
C ASN A 220 5.03 -7.42 -34.02
N ALA A 221 5.55 -6.19 -34.00
CA ALA A 221 6.94 -5.90 -33.65
C ALA A 221 7.16 -5.64 -32.16
N PHE A 222 6.11 -5.75 -31.33
CA PHE A 222 6.17 -5.34 -29.93
C PHE A 222 7.12 -6.21 -29.10
N GLN A 223 7.04 -7.53 -29.25
CA GLN A 223 7.92 -8.48 -28.56
C GLN A 223 9.39 -8.27 -28.96
N ASP A 224 9.65 -8.09 -30.25
CA ASP A 224 11.00 -7.84 -30.77
C ASP A 224 11.55 -6.50 -30.26
N PHE A 225 10.69 -5.48 -30.20
CA PHE A 225 11.04 -4.16 -29.68
C PHE A 225 11.41 -4.19 -28.19
N LEU A 226 10.60 -4.84 -27.35
CA LEU A 226 10.88 -4.93 -25.90
C LEU A 226 12.19 -5.68 -25.61
N ASN A 227 12.55 -6.64 -26.47
CA ASN A 227 13.77 -7.42 -26.33
C ASN A 227 14.98 -6.83 -27.06
N SER A 228 14.79 -5.82 -27.91
CA SER A 228 15.89 -5.19 -28.64
C SER A 228 16.84 -4.42 -27.71
N PRO A 229 18.08 -4.15 -28.18
CA PRO A 229 19.01 -3.25 -27.48
C PRO A 229 18.48 -1.82 -27.32
N ASP A 230 17.51 -1.40 -28.15
CA ASP A 230 16.93 -0.07 -28.10
C ASP A 230 16.03 0.14 -26.88
N CYS A 231 15.53 -0.96 -26.29
CA CYS A 231 14.74 -1.01 -25.06
C CYS A 231 15.56 -1.68 -23.92
N PRO A 232 16.57 -0.99 -23.35
CA PRO A 232 17.36 -1.51 -22.24
C PRO A 232 16.53 -1.61 -20.95
N SER A 233 17.08 -2.28 -19.93
CA SER A 233 16.49 -2.28 -18.58
C SER A 233 16.41 -0.86 -18.01
N GLY A 234 15.36 -0.57 -17.24
CA GLY A 234 15.03 0.76 -16.73
C GLY A 234 14.30 1.66 -17.72
N THR A 235 13.76 1.12 -18.82
CA THR A 235 13.03 1.90 -19.84
C THR A 235 11.54 2.02 -19.50
N THR A 236 10.96 3.18 -19.78
CA THR A 236 9.51 3.40 -19.80
C THR A 236 9.01 3.31 -21.24
N VAL A 237 8.19 2.31 -21.54
CA VAL A 237 7.57 2.10 -22.84
C VAL A 237 6.12 2.57 -22.79
N VAL A 238 5.83 3.67 -23.48
CA VAL A 238 4.47 4.18 -23.63
C VAL A 238 3.85 3.63 -24.90
N CYS A 239 2.91 2.70 -24.74
CA CYS A 239 2.17 2.06 -25.81
C CYS A 239 0.90 2.86 -26.11
N PHE A 240 0.78 3.40 -27.32
CA PHE A 240 -0.35 4.27 -27.66
C PHE A 240 -1.18 3.73 -28.82
N GLY A 241 -2.49 3.99 -28.80
CA GLY A 241 -3.41 3.57 -29.84
C GLY A 241 -4.87 3.93 -29.56
N ILE A 242 -5.77 3.43 -30.40
CA ILE A 242 -7.23 3.55 -30.26
C ILE A 242 -7.92 2.26 -30.71
N GLY A 243 -9.10 1.98 -30.16
CA GLY A 243 -9.92 0.82 -30.48
C GLY A 243 -9.27 -0.52 -30.10
N LEU A 244 -9.72 -1.60 -30.73
CA LEU A 244 -9.22 -2.95 -30.45
C LEU A 244 -7.83 -3.18 -31.08
N LYS A 245 -6.85 -3.54 -30.25
CA LYS A 245 -5.48 -3.91 -30.65
C LYS A 245 -5.18 -5.34 -30.21
N SER A 246 -4.42 -6.07 -31.03
CA SER A 246 -4.00 -7.44 -30.73
C SER A 246 -2.49 -7.49 -30.59
N LEU A 247 -1.95 -7.89 -29.44
CA LEU A 247 -0.51 -8.04 -29.21
C LEU A 247 -0.10 -9.51 -29.17
N PRO A 248 1.06 -9.89 -29.74
CA PRO A 248 1.60 -11.24 -29.57
C PRO A 248 1.99 -11.50 -28.10
N PRO A 249 2.19 -12.77 -27.71
CA PRO A 249 2.84 -13.14 -26.46
C PRO A 249 4.19 -12.45 -26.27
N VAL A 250 4.41 -11.97 -25.06
CA VAL A 250 5.57 -11.19 -24.64
C VAL A 250 6.35 -11.94 -23.58
N VAL A 251 7.67 -12.02 -23.77
CA VAL A 251 8.61 -12.58 -22.80
C VAL A 251 9.67 -11.53 -22.49
N ILE A 252 9.81 -11.17 -21.21
CA ILE A 252 10.75 -10.20 -20.67
C ILE A 252 11.68 -10.93 -19.70
N LYS A 253 12.97 -11.03 -20.02
CA LYS A 253 13.96 -11.74 -19.20
C LYS A 253 15.00 -10.80 -18.62
N GLY A 254 15.18 -10.79 -17.31
CA GLY A 254 16.24 -10.04 -16.63
C GLY A 254 16.16 -8.51 -16.77
N LYS A 255 15.02 -7.97 -17.24
CA LYS A 255 14.81 -6.53 -17.42
C LYS A 255 13.85 -5.97 -16.39
N LYS A 256 14.09 -4.73 -16.00
CA LYS A 256 13.14 -3.88 -15.27
C LYS A 256 12.47 -2.96 -16.29
N LEU A 257 11.19 -3.13 -16.56
CA LEU A 257 10.48 -2.33 -17.56
C LEU A 257 9.23 -1.72 -16.96
N ARG A 258 8.92 -0.49 -17.39
CA ARG A 258 7.62 0.13 -17.19
C ARG A 258 6.89 0.15 -18.51
N ILE A 259 5.68 -0.39 -18.57
CA ILE A 259 4.83 -0.39 -19.75
C ILE A 259 3.55 0.37 -19.39
N ALA A 260 3.39 1.56 -19.97
CA ALA A 260 2.22 2.40 -19.80
C ALA A 260 1.38 2.39 -21.09
N PHE A 261 0.07 2.45 -20.96
CA PHE A 261 -0.85 2.56 -22.10
C PHE A 261 -1.53 3.92 -22.14
N GLU A 262 -1.61 4.50 -23.34
CA GLU A 262 -2.24 5.80 -23.59
C GLU A 262 -3.22 5.71 -24.77
N GLN A 263 -4.27 6.53 -24.71
CA GLN A 263 -5.18 6.71 -25.84
C GLN A 263 -4.81 7.97 -26.63
N ASP A 264 -4.56 7.78 -27.92
CA ASP A 264 -3.91 8.77 -28.78
C ASP A 264 -4.86 9.88 -29.27
N GLN A 265 -6.17 9.61 -29.32
CA GLN A 265 -7.20 10.49 -29.92
C GLN A 265 -8.59 10.26 -29.27
N GLU A 266 -9.50 11.21 -29.46
CA GLU A 266 -10.94 10.98 -29.28
C GLU A 266 -11.39 9.87 -30.25
N GLY A 267 -11.98 8.81 -29.72
CA GLY A 267 -12.36 7.65 -30.52
C GLY A 267 -12.80 6.48 -29.66
N ALA A 268 -12.90 5.29 -30.28
CA ALA A 268 -13.21 4.06 -29.56
C ALA A 268 -12.15 3.77 -28.50
N GLU A 269 -12.60 3.39 -27.31
CA GLU A 269 -11.76 3.02 -26.17
C GLU A 269 -10.68 2.04 -26.58
N LEU A 270 -9.44 2.30 -26.17
CA LEU A 270 -8.34 1.37 -26.39
C LEU A 270 -8.59 0.08 -25.59
N VAL A 271 -8.70 -1.04 -26.29
CA VAL A 271 -8.78 -2.38 -25.69
C VAL A 271 -7.71 -3.24 -26.31
N ILE A 272 -6.96 -3.96 -25.49
CA ILE A 272 -5.87 -4.79 -25.96
C ILE A 272 -6.19 -6.24 -25.66
N GLN A 273 -6.08 -7.09 -26.67
CA GLN A 273 -6.29 -8.52 -26.57
C GLN A 273 -5.06 -9.29 -27.06
N PRO A 274 -4.89 -10.56 -26.67
CA PRO A 274 -3.86 -11.41 -27.27
C PRO A 274 -4.16 -11.64 -28.75
N ALA A 275 -3.11 -11.63 -29.58
CA ALA A 275 -3.14 -12.28 -30.87
C ALA A 275 -3.35 -13.79 -30.66
N SER A 276 -4.05 -14.45 -31.60
CA SER A 276 -4.25 -15.90 -31.52
C SER A 276 -2.89 -16.59 -31.63
N ASP A 277 -2.50 -17.35 -30.62
CA ASP A 277 -1.30 -18.18 -30.60
C ASP A 277 -1.61 -19.46 -29.83
N ASP A 278 -1.51 -20.59 -30.51
CA ASP A 278 -1.91 -21.89 -29.97
C ASP A 278 -0.92 -22.46 -28.93
N ASN A 279 0.28 -21.86 -28.80
CA ASN A 279 1.39 -22.45 -28.03
C ASN A 279 1.78 -21.66 -26.76
N ALA A 280 1.28 -20.45 -26.56
CA ALA A 280 1.69 -19.62 -25.43
C ALA A 280 0.90 -19.94 -24.14
N GLU A 281 1.60 -20.31 -23.07
CA GLU A 281 1.01 -20.54 -21.74
C GLU A 281 0.54 -19.22 -21.09
N ALA A 282 1.33 -18.15 -21.25
CA ALA A 282 1.06 -16.83 -20.70
C ALA A 282 1.19 -15.74 -21.77
N TRP A 283 0.40 -14.67 -21.65
CA TRP A 283 0.44 -13.55 -22.58
C TRP A 283 1.63 -12.64 -22.29
N PHE A 284 1.85 -12.25 -21.03
CA PHE A 284 3.07 -11.59 -20.57
C PHE A 284 3.80 -12.52 -19.61
N ARG A 285 5.04 -12.88 -19.92
CA ARG A 285 5.93 -13.67 -19.07
C ARG A 285 7.14 -12.84 -18.67
N VAL A 286 7.36 -12.68 -17.37
CA VAL A 286 8.51 -11.96 -16.80
C VAL A 286 9.36 -12.93 -16.00
N GLU A 287 10.60 -13.14 -16.44
CA GLU A 287 11.56 -14.04 -15.80
C GLU A 287 12.70 -13.23 -15.18
N GLN A 288 12.92 -13.39 -13.88
CA GLN A 288 14.02 -12.75 -13.13
C GLN A 288 14.10 -11.22 -13.35
N GLY A 289 12.94 -10.55 -13.45
CA GLY A 289 12.84 -9.14 -13.80
C GLY A 289 11.83 -8.37 -12.93
N GLN A 290 11.53 -7.15 -13.36
CA GLN A 290 10.50 -6.31 -12.75
C GLN A 290 9.62 -5.72 -13.85
N LEU A 291 8.30 -5.76 -13.66
CA LEU A 291 7.35 -5.16 -14.59
C LEU A 291 6.43 -4.17 -13.85
N ASP A 292 6.49 -2.91 -14.23
CA ASP A 292 5.47 -1.92 -13.86
C ASP A 292 4.47 -1.77 -15.01
N LEU A 293 3.26 -2.26 -14.83
CA LEU A 293 2.16 -2.18 -15.79
C LEU A 293 1.21 -1.03 -15.37
N ILE A 294 1.01 -0.05 -16.25
CA ILE A 294 0.25 1.16 -15.94
C ILE A 294 -0.83 1.41 -16.98
N ASN A 295 -2.04 1.76 -16.54
CA ASN A 295 -3.18 2.11 -17.41
C ASN A 295 -3.54 1.02 -18.43
N ALA A 296 -3.24 -0.24 -18.18
CA ALA A 296 -3.38 -1.30 -19.18
C ALA A 296 -4.83 -1.79 -19.30
N PRO A 297 -5.49 -1.66 -20.47
CA PRO A 297 -6.84 -2.16 -20.72
C PRO A 297 -6.79 -3.54 -21.40
N LEU A 298 -6.35 -4.56 -20.65
CA LEU A 298 -6.04 -5.88 -21.17
C LEU A 298 -7.24 -6.83 -21.02
N ARG A 299 -7.64 -7.48 -22.12
CA ARG A 299 -8.75 -8.45 -22.15
C ARG A 299 -8.36 -9.71 -22.91
N ILE A 300 -8.47 -10.86 -22.26
CA ILE A 300 -8.47 -12.17 -22.93
C ILE A 300 -9.92 -12.50 -23.31
N PRO A 301 -10.25 -12.56 -24.60
CA PRO A 301 -11.62 -12.83 -25.04
C PRO A 301 -11.97 -14.32 -24.91
N THR A 302 -13.26 -14.61 -24.75
CA THR A 302 -13.78 -15.97 -24.87
C THR A 302 -13.79 -16.40 -26.33
N SER A 303 -13.28 -17.58 -26.64
CA SER A 303 -13.46 -18.20 -27.96
C SER A 303 -13.52 -19.71 -27.86
N ARG A 304 -14.45 -20.31 -28.61
CA ARG A 304 -14.57 -21.76 -28.76
C ARG A 304 -13.64 -22.33 -29.84
N THR A 305 -13.21 -21.47 -30.76
CA THR A 305 -12.44 -21.87 -31.95
C THR A 305 -10.98 -21.44 -31.89
N ARG A 306 -10.70 -20.30 -31.25
CA ARG A 306 -9.34 -19.77 -31.08
C ARG A 306 -8.82 -20.09 -29.69
N LYS A 307 -7.58 -20.54 -29.63
CA LYS A 307 -6.86 -20.68 -28.36
C LYS A 307 -6.22 -19.35 -28.00
N TYR A 308 -6.36 -18.99 -26.73
CA TYR A 308 -5.71 -17.83 -26.13
C TYR A 308 -4.87 -18.30 -24.94
N PRO A 309 -3.84 -17.52 -24.54
CA PRO A 309 -3.02 -17.86 -23.38
C PRO A 309 -3.86 -18.06 -22.12
N GLN A 310 -3.54 -19.06 -21.32
CA GLN A 310 -4.28 -19.40 -20.10
C GLN A 310 -3.98 -18.47 -18.92
N THR A 311 -2.93 -17.66 -19.03
CA THR A 311 -2.53 -16.68 -18.02
C THR A 311 -2.28 -15.34 -18.70
N LEU A 312 -2.76 -14.24 -18.13
CA LEU A 312 -2.47 -12.90 -18.65
C LEU A 312 -1.05 -12.50 -18.28
N LEU A 313 -0.70 -12.58 -17.00
CA LEU A 313 0.63 -12.22 -16.50
C LEU A 313 1.22 -13.36 -15.67
N GLN A 314 2.39 -13.84 -16.08
CA GLN A 314 3.16 -14.83 -15.34
C GLN A 314 4.49 -14.23 -14.89
N LEU A 315 4.71 -14.24 -13.57
CA LEU A 315 5.94 -13.77 -12.94
C LEU A 315 6.72 -14.99 -12.44
N GLN A 316 7.93 -15.18 -12.95
CA GLN A 316 8.83 -16.24 -12.50
C GLN A 316 10.07 -15.62 -11.86
N ASP A 317 10.17 -15.72 -10.54
CA ASP A 317 11.22 -15.07 -9.72
C ASP A 317 11.33 -13.56 -9.98
N SER A 318 10.21 -12.96 -10.36
CA SER A 318 10.05 -11.57 -10.78
C SER A 318 9.14 -10.80 -9.84
N GLU A 319 9.20 -9.49 -9.94
CA GLU A 319 8.37 -8.57 -9.18
C GLU A 319 7.48 -7.75 -10.12
N ALA A 320 6.34 -7.24 -9.63
CA ALA A 320 5.46 -6.43 -10.47
C ALA A 320 4.69 -5.37 -9.71
N THR A 321 4.48 -4.24 -10.38
CA THR A 321 3.50 -3.21 -9.98
C THR A 321 2.42 -3.15 -11.05
N ILE A 322 1.15 -3.25 -10.66
CA ILE A 322 0.01 -3.18 -11.57
C ILE A 322 -0.85 -2.01 -11.09
N GLN A 323 -0.81 -0.90 -11.81
CA GLN A 323 -1.44 0.34 -11.40
C GLN A 323 -2.47 0.79 -12.43
N ARG A 324 -3.68 1.15 -11.97
CA ARG A 324 -4.74 1.67 -12.84
C ARG A 324 -5.03 0.75 -14.03
N CYS A 325 -4.95 -0.56 -13.83
CA CYS A 325 -5.17 -1.51 -14.91
C CYS A 325 -6.59 -2.06 -14.89
N LYS A 326 -7.11 -2.41 -16.07
CA LYS A 326 -8.32 -3.20 -16.24
C LYS A 326 -7.90 -4.51 -16.88
N LEU A 327 -7.82 -5.57 -16.07
CA LEU A 327 -7.35 -6.89 -16.47
C LEU A 327 -8.53 -7.86 -16.50
N GLN A 328 -8.91 -8.31 -17.69
CA GLN A 328 -10.08 -9.15 -17.89
C GLN A 328 -9.68 -10.49 -18.49
N GLY A 329 -9.97 -11.59 -17.80
CA GLY A 329 -9.97 -12.95 -18.36
C GLY A 329 -11.25 -13.21 -19.16
N PRO A 330 -11.39 -14.38 -19.78
CA PRO A 330 -12.60 -14.72 -20.52
C PRO A 330 -13.78 -14.99 -19.60
N ASP A 331 -14.93 -14.96 -20.24
CA ASP A 331 -16.24 -15.14 -19.64
C ASP A 331 -16.72 -16.60 -19.62
N GLU A 332 -16.02 -17.54 -20.23
CA GLU A 332 -16.41 -18.96 -20.20
C GLU A 332 -15.20 -19.87 -19.97
N VAL A 333 -15.50 -21.12 -19.61
CA VAL A 333 -14.57 -22.24 -19.42
C VAL A 333 -14.05 -22.72 -20.79
N PRO A 334 -12.81 -23.26 -20.94
CA PRO A 334 -11.91 -23.79 -19.90
C PRO A 334 -11.36 -22.73 -18.96
N ALA A 335 -11.34 -23.08 -17.67
CA ALA A 335 -10.81 -22.22 -16.62
C ALA A 335 -9.35 -21.87 -16.93
N HIS A 336 -9.05 -20.59 -16.96
CA HIS A 336 -7.69 -20.08 -16.85
C HIS A 336 -7.04 -20.64 -15.58
N VAL A 337 -5.73 -20.90 -15.63
CA VAL A 337 -4.97 -21.33 -14.44
C VAL A 337 -5.01 -20.22 -13.40
N ALA A 338 -4.67 -18.99 -13.82
CA ALA A 338 -4.91 -17.75 -13.10
C ALA A 338 -4.81 -16.56 -14.06
N LEU A 339 -5.44 -15.43 -13.77
CA LEU A 339 -5.23 -14.21 -14.55
C LEU A 339 -3.79 -13.71 -14.34
N ILE A 340 -3.32 -13.68 -13.09
CA ILE A 340 -1.93 -13.41 -12.70
C ILE A 340 -1.39 -14.63 -11.94
N ASP A 341 -0.24 -15.15 -12.36
CA ASP A 341 0.43 -16.31 -11.76
C ASP A 341 1.84 -15.93 -11.29
N VAL A 342 2.05 -15.92 -9.97
CA VAL A 342 3.32 -15.57 -9.34
C VAL A 342 4.00 -16.83 -8.85
N ARG A 343 5.07 -17.21 -9.55
CA ARG A 343 5.92 -18.35 -9.25
C ARG A 343 7.25 -17.85 -8.71
N SER A 344 7.60 -18.28 -7.50
CA SER A 344 8.92 -18.01 -6.93
C SER A 344 9.53 -19.33 -6.46
N THR A 345 10.75 -19.56 -6.91
CA THR A 345 11.61 -20.67 -6.50
C THR A 345 12.64 -20.23 -5.47
N THR A 346 12.78 -18.92 -5.27
CA THR A 346 13.72 -18.32 -4.31
C THR A 346 13.16 -18.29 -2.90
N ALA A 347 14.04 -18.43 -1.90
CA ALA A 347 13.67 -18.26 -0.48
C ALA A 347 13.37 -16.80 -0.13
N THR A 348 13.92 -15.84 -0.88
CA THR A 348 13.61 -14.42 -0.72
C THR A 348 12.23 -14.12 -1.31
N PRO A 349 11.34 -13.48 -0.54
CA PRO A 349 10.00 -13.18 -1.03
C PRO A 349 10.07 -12.13 -2.15
N LYS A 350 9.29 -12.36 -3.20
CA LYS A 350 9.09 -11.39 -4.29
C LYS A 350 7.96 -10.42 -3.94
N PHE A 351 7.93 -9.25 -4.56
CA PHE A 351 6.89 -8.25 -4.31
C PHE A 351 5.95 -8.12 -5.50
N VAL A 352 4.65 -8.14 -5.22
CA VAL A 352 3.61 -7.85 -6.20
C VAL A 352 2.67 -6.81 -5.61
N SER A 353 2.57 -5.66 -6.26
CA SER A 353 1.66 -4.59 -5.88
C SER A 353 0.57 -4.40 -6.94
N ILE A 354 -0.68 -4.32 -6.51
CA ILE A 354 -1.84 -4.06 -7.37
C ILE A 354 -2.59 -2.85 -6.79
N SER A 355 -2.61 -1.74 -7.50
CA SER A 355 -3.22 -0.48 -7.03
C SER A 355 -4.19 0.10 -8.04
N ASP A 356 -5.30 0.66 -7.54
CA ASP A 356 -6.32 1.35 -8.35
C ASP A 356 -6.80 0.53 -9.55
N SER A 357 -6.83 -0.80 -9.44
CA SER A 357 -7.00 -1.71 -10.59
C SER A 357 -8.27 -2.55 -10.48
N PHE A 358 -8.79 -2.95 -11.64
CA PHE A 358 -9.97 -3.80 -11.77
C PHE A 358 -9.58 -5.12 -12.44
N LEU A 359 -9.74 -6.22 -11.71
CA LEU A 359 -9.46 -7.58 -12.17
C LEU A 359 -10.78 -8.36 -12.27
N SER A 360 -11.07 -8.92 -13.43
CA SER A 360 -12.28 -9.74 -13.64
C SER A 360 -12.01 -11.02 -14.42
N GLY A 361 -12.68 -12.13 -14.09
CA GLY A 361 -12.52 -13.38 -14.84
C GLY A 361 -13.39 -14.53 -14.33
N HIS A 362 -13.25 -15.71 -14.94
CA HIS A 362 -13.94 -16.92 -14.49
C HIS A 362 -13.22 -17.72 -13.41
N GLY A 363 -11.91 -17.90 -13.54
CA GLY A 363 -11.10 -18.71 -12.64
C GLY A 363 -10.43 -17.90 -11.54
N THR A 364 -9.23 -18.34 -11.14
CA THR A 364 -8.41 -17.62 -10.16
C THR A 364 -7.93 -16.28 -10.74
N LEU A 365 -8.07 -15.17 -10.02
CA LEU A 365 -7.53 -13.88 -10.48
C LEU A 365 -6.04 -13.75 -10.17
N LEU A 366 -5.64 -14.04 -8.94
CA LEU A 366 -4.24 -14.01 -8.52
C LEU A 366 -3.86 -15.36 -7.90
N LYS A 367 -2.90 -16.05 -8.49
CA LYS A 367 -2.25 -17.20 -7.89
C LYS A 367 -0.87 -16.78 -7.41
N THR A 368 -0.54 -17.04 -6.15
CA THR A 368 0.72 -16.58 -5.56
C THR A 368 1.46 -17.66 -4.77
N GLY A 369 2.74 -17.85 -5.12
CA GLY A 369 3.72 -18.61 -4.34
C GLY A 369 4.38 -17.75 -3.28
N ASN A 370 5.71 -17.86 -3.14
CA ASN A 370 6.50 -17.10 -2.15
C ASN A 370 6.67 -15.61 -2.52
N ALA A 371 5.59 -14.84 -2.37
CA ALA A 371 5.58 -13.42 -2.65
C ALA A 371 4.74 -12.64 -1.65
N GLU A 372 5.26 -11.48 -1.24
CA GLU A 372 4.52 -10.42 -0.57
C GLU A 372 3.58 -9.78 -1.58
N VAL A 373 2.27 -9.86 -1.32
CA VAL A 373 1.24 -9.29 -2.18
C VAL A 373 0.62 -8.12 -1.47
N GLU A 374 0.72 -6.94 -2.07
CA GLU A 374 0.03 -5.74 -1.62
C GLU A 374 -1.02 -5.32 -2.65
N CYS A 375 -2.26 -5.17 -2.21
CA CYS A 375 -3.38 -4.77 -3.04
C CYS A 375 -4.03 -3.57 -2.38
N SER A 376 -4.13 -2.47 -3.10
CA SER A 376 -4.71 -1.23 -2.61
C SER A 376 -5.76 -0.70 -3.58
N ASN A 377 -6.87 -0.21 -3.05
CA ASN A 377 -7.95 0.42 -3.81
C ASN A 377 -8.33 -0.34 -5.09
N SER A 378 -8.47 -1.67 -5.01
CA SER A 378 -8.61 -2.54 -6.19
C SER A 378 -9.79 -3.48 -6.07
N ALA A 379 -10.35 -3.86 -7.21
CA ALA A 379 -11.52 -4.72 -7.30
C ALA A 379 -11.19 -6.08 -7.92
N PHE A 380 -11.68 -7.15 -7.29
CA PHE A 380 -11.46 -8.55 -7.69
C PHE A 380 -12.81 -9.22 -7.92
N CYS A 381 -13.19 -9.40 -9.18
CA CYS A 381 -14.49 -9.93 -9.58
C CYS A 381 -14.36 -11.28 -10.30
N SER A 382 -14.64 -12.39 -9.61
CA SER A 382 -14.49 -13.73 -10.17
C SER A 382 -15.72 -14.60 -9.95
N SER A 383 -16.02 -15.54 -10.84
CA SER A 383 -16.95 -16.63 -10.49
C SER A 383 -16.28 -17.75 -9.68
N GLY A 384 -14.95 -17.82 -9.71
CA GLY A 384 -14.13 -18.74 -8.95
C GLY A 384 -13.45 -18.05 -7.76
N VAL A 385 -12.12 -18.05 -7.74
CA VAL A 385 -11.31 -17.56 -6.61
C VAL A 385 -10.69 -16.20 -6.91
N SER A 386 -10.66 -15.27 -5.96
CA SER A 386 -9.89 -14.02 -6.10
C SER A 386 -8.40 -14.27 -5.95
N VAL A 387 -7.98 -14.91 -4.85
CA VAL A 387 -6.57 -15.18 -4.55
C VAL A 387 -6.39 -16.65 -4.19
N ALA A 388 -5.47 -17.35 -4.83
CA ALA A 388 -5.11 -18.73 -4.48
C ALA A 388 -3.63 -18.82 -4.11
N LEU A 389 -3.33 -19.58 -3.06
CA LEU A 389 -1.96 -19.90 -2.70
C LEU A 389 -1.47 -21.09 -3.54
N SER A 390 -0.23 -20.98 -4.03
CA SER A 390 0.41 -22.07 -4.78
C SER A 390 0.86 -23.21 -3.86
N ASP A 391 1.05 -24.39 -4.46
CA ASP A 391 1.62 -25.55 -3.76
C ASP A 391 3.03 -25.22 -3.21
N GLY A 392 3.33 -25.66 -1.99
CA GLY A 392 4.65 -25.47 -1.36
C GLY A 392 4.98 -24.04 -0.93
N SER A 393 3.99 -23.14 -0.94
CA SER A 393 4.18 -21.73 -0.62
C SER A 393 4.28 -21.54 0.92
N THR A 394 5.42 -21.06 1.43
CA THR A 394 5.71 -20.95 2.88
C THR A 394 5.87 -19.52 3.38
N HIS A 395 6.14 -18.54 2.49
CA HIS A 395 6.42 -17.14 2.87
C HIS A 395 5.66 -16.14 2.02
N GLY A 396 5.47 -14.91 2.49
CA GLY A 396 4.79 -13.86 1.75
C GLY A 396 3.44 -13.52 2.37
N ASP A 397 3.35 -12.35 2.99
CA ASP A 397 2.10 -11.84 3.52
C ASP A 397 1.21 -11.29 2.40
N LEU A 398 -0.09 -11.30 2.67
CA LEU A 398 -1.12 -10.76 1.80
C LEU A 398 -1.71 -9.52 2.46
N LEU A 399 -1.73 -8.41 1.75
CA LEU A 399 -2.20 -7.14 2.25
C LEU A 399 -3.25 -6.56 1.33
N PHE A 400 -4.42 -6.29 1.89
CA PHE A 400 -5.56 -5.76 1.16
C PHE A 400 -6.07 -4.51 1.86
N PHE A 401 -5.98 -3.38 1.17
CA PHE A 401 -6.41 -2.08 1.65
C PHE A 401 -7.45 -1.50 0.69
N HIS A 402 -8.65 -1.18 1.16
CA HIS A 402 -9.69 -0.63 0.27
C HIS A 402 -10.00 -1.52 -0.94
N CYS A 403 -9.96 -2.84 -0.74
CA CYS A 403 -10.27 -3.80 -1.80
C CYS A 403 -11.74 -4.23 -1.75
N THR A 404 -12.34 -4.41 -2.93
CA THR A 404 -13.66 -5.04 -3.06
C THR A 404 -13.51 -6.41 -3.72
N PHE A 405 -14.01 -7.45 -3.06
CA PHE A 405 -14.01 -8.82 -3.56
C PHE A 405 -15.44 -9.23 -3.90
N SER A 406 -15.67 -9.61 -5.15
CA SER A 406 -16.91 -10.20 -5.64
C SER A 406 -16.56 -11.56 -6.24
N SER A 407 -16.49 -12.58 -5.40
CA SER A 407 -15.96 -13.89 -5.79
C SER A 407 -16.68 -15.09 -5.19
N GLY A 408 -16.56 -16.24 -5.86
CA GLY A 408 -16.99 -17.52 -5.29
C GLY A 408 -16.19 -17.83 -4.03
N ALA A 409 -14.88 -17.57 -4.06
CA ALA A 409 -14.04 -17.50 -2.88
C ALA A 409 -13.03 -16.35 -2.91
N VAL A 410 -12.77 -15.74 -1.76
CA VAL A 410 -11.76 -14.68 -1.66
C VAL A 410 -10.36 -15.29 -1.65
N LEU A 411 -10.11 -16.25 -0.76
CA LEU A 411 -8.81 -16.88 -0.57
C LEU A 411 -8.92 -18.40 -0.63
N ASP A 412 -8.16 -19.05 -1.50
CA ASP A 412 -8.02 -20.50 -1.53
C ASP A 412 -6.65 -20.92 -0.98
N VAL A 413 -6.68 -21.67 0.12
CA VAL A 413 -5.49 -22.23 0.79
C VAL A 413 -5.44 -23.75 0.72
N SER A 414 -6.36 -24.39 -0.01
CA SER A 414 -6.47 -25.86 -0.11
C SER A 414 -5.20 -26.54 -0.62
N ARG A 415 -4.36 -25.79 -1.34
CA ARG A 415 -3.09 -26.23 -1.93
C ARG A 415 -1.86 -25.75 -1.16
N ALA A 416 -2.02 -24.84 -0.21
CA ALA A 416 -0.91 -24.36 0.60
C ALA A 416 -0.43 -25.47 1.55
N THR A 417 0.87 -25.64 1.67
CA THR A 417 1.44 -26.60 2.61
C THR A 417 1.47 -25.99 4.02
N PRO A 418 0.72 -26.51 4.99
CA PRO A 418 0.80 -26.02 6.36
C PRO A 418 2.21 -26.33 6.90
N THR A 419 2.91 -25.29 7.36
CA THR A 419 4.15 -25.48 8.12
C THR A 419 3.95 -24.89 9.52
N PRO A 420 4.29 -25.63 10.60
CA PRO A 420 4.08 -25.17 11.98
C PRO A 420 4.73 -23.82 12.29
N ASP A 421 5.85 -23.53 11.61
CA ASP A 421 6.68 -22.36 11.87
C ASP A 421 6.39 -21.17 10.94
N HIS A 422 5.64 -21.37 9.84
CA HIS A 422 5.39 -20.33 8.83
C HIS A 422 3.94 -20.33 8.36
N SER A 423 3.06 -19.78 9.19
CA SER A 423 1.74 -19.31 8.76
C SER A 423 1.89 -17.98 8.01
N ARG A 424 1.31 -17.83 6.83
CA ARG A 424 1.24 -16.53 6.14
C ARG A 424 0.29 -15.60 6.85
N ASN A 425 0.50 -14.29 6.77
CA ASN A 425 -0.45 -13.34 7.32
C ASN A 425 -1.29 -12.74 6.20
N ALA A 426 -2.61 -12.69 6.39
CA ALA A 426 -3.52 -11.94 5.56
C ALA A 426 -4.03 -10.75 6.36
N PHE A 427 -3.62 -9.55 5.96
CA PHE A 427 -4.05 -8.28 6.57
C PHE A 427 -5.06 -7.61 5.66
N LEU A 428 -6.30 -7.49 6.14
CA LEU A 428 -7.39 -6.86 5.42
C LEU A 428 -7.85 -5.63 6.17
N ARG A 429 -7.88 -4.50 5.47
CA ARG A 429 -8.32 -3.23 6.04
C ARG A 429 -9.22 -2.51 5.06
N ASN A 430 -10.36 -2.05 5.58
CA ASN A 430 -11.33 -1.29 4.82
C ASN A 430 -11.81 -2.06 3.57
N CYS A 431 -12.01 -3.39 3.66
CA CYS A 431 -12.40 -4.23 2.53
C CYS A 431 -13.91 -4.48 2.49
N VAL A 432 -14.44 -4.73 1.29
CA VAL A 432 -15.84 -5.12 1.07
C VAL A 432 -15.90 -6.47 0.39
N PHE A 433 -16.79 -7.32 0.85
CA PHE A 433 -17.06 -8.64 0.29
C PHE A 433 -18.49 -8.69 -0.26
N LEU A 434 -18.61 -9.12 -1.51
CA LEU A 434 -19.82 -9.23 -2.29
C LEU A 434 -19.97 -10.66 -2.81
N PRO A 435 -21.20 -11.11 -3.10
CA PRO A 435 -21.38 -12.31 -3.91
C PRO A 435 -20.69 -12.11 -5.28
N PRO A 436 -20.28 -13.19 -5.96
CA PRO A 436 -19.73 -13.14 -7.30
C PRO A 436 -20.75 -12.61 -8.31
N PRO A 437 -20.27 -12.07 -9.44
CA PRO A 437 -21.15 -11.64 -10.52
C PRO A 437 -21.91 -12.84 -11.11
N VAL A 438 -23.14 -12.59 -11.58
CA VAL A 438 -24.02 -13.65 -12.08
C VAL A 438 -23.41 -14.30 -13.32
N ALA A 439 -23.26 -15.63 -13.29
CA ALA A 439 -22.86 -16.41 -14.45
C ALA A 439 -24.09 -16.74 -15.31
N GLY A 440 -24.21 -16.11 -16.49
CA GLY A 440 -25.25 -16.42 -17.48
C GLY A 440 -26.67 -15.93 -17.14
N ASP A 441 -27.68 -16.51 -17.79
CA ASP A 441 -29.11 -16.15 -17.62
C ASP A 441 -29.78 -16.85 -16.43
N SER A 442 -29.11 -17.78 -15.76
CA SER A 442 -29.65 -18.48 -14.60
C SER A 442 -29.41 -17.69 -13.32
N ALA A 443 -30.35 -16.80 -12.97
CA ALA A 443 -30.40 -16.11 -11.69
C ALA A 443 -30.55 -17.05 -10.46
N THR A 444 -30.66 -18.36 -10.68
CA THR A 444 -31.07 -19.37 -9.69
C THR A 444 -29.99 -20.40 -9.31
N GLY A 445 -28.78 -20.31 -9.87
CA GLY A 445 -27.72 -21.32 -9.68
C GLY A 445 -26.70 -21.02 -8.58
N PHE A 446 -26.87 -19.95 -7.80
CA PHE A 446 -25.82 -19.51 -6.90
C PHE A 446 -25.86 -20.24 -5.54
N THR A 447 -24.85 -21.09 -5.28
CA THR A 447 -24.73 -21.90 -4.05
C THR A 447 -24.05 -21.18 -2.89
N GLY A 448 -23.60 -19.92 -3.05
CA GLY A 448 -22.99 -19.13 -1.98
C GLY A 448 -21.57 -18.68 -2.25
N SER A 449 -21.16 -17.59 -1.58
CA SER A 449 -19.78 -17.10 -1.56
C SER A 449 -19.11 -17.50 -0.25
N THR A 450 -17.84 -17.88 -0.32
CA THR A 450 -17.00 -18.28 0.81
C THR A 450 -15.85 -17.29 0.99
N ILE A 451 -15.45 -16.97 2.21
CA ILE A 451 -14.26 -16.14 2.42
C ILE A 451 -12.97 -16.97 2.21
N VAL A 452 -12.80 -18.08 2.92
CA VAL A 452 -11.63 -18.96 2.81
C VAL A 452 -12.01 -20.37 2.37
N LEU A 453 -11.43 -20.87 1.28
CA LEU A 453 -11.52 -22.28 0.88
C LEU A 453 -10.34 -23.06 1.43
N THR A 454 -10.61 -24.23 2.01
CA THR A 454 -9.63 -25.13 2.62
C THR A 454 -9.73 -26.53 2.02
N ALA A 455 -8.70 -27.35 2.21
CA ALA A 455 -8.75 -28.76 1.78
C ALA A 455 -9.75 -29.55 2.64
N ALA A 456 -10.34 -30.61 2.06
CA ALA A 456 -11.28 -31.46 2.78
C ALA A 456 -10.60 -32.27 3.88
N GLY A 457 -11.17 -32.26 5.09
CA GLY A 457 -10.69 -33.04 6.24
C GLY A 457 -9.54 -32.41 7.02
N ASP A 458 -8.94 -31.32 6.54
CA ASP A 458 -7.85 -30.63 7.23
C ASP A 458 -8.35 -29.42 8.01
N ALA A 459 -8.02 -29.38 9.30
CA ALA A 459 -8.05 -28.15 10.09
C ALA A 459 -6.89 -27.24 9.67
N SER A 460 -6.87 -26.82 8.40
CA SER A 460 -5.82 -25.98 7.79
C SER A 460 -5.83 -24.54 8.33
N SER A 461 -6.29 -24.33 9.57
CA SER A 461 -6.29 -23.06 10.30
C SER A 461 -4.89 -22.47 10.48
N ASN A 462 -3.84 -23.24 10.20
CA ASN A 462 -2.45 -22.81 10.40
C ASN A 462 -1.76 -22.32 9.12
N CYS A 463 -2.36 -22.45 7.94
CA CYS A 463 -1.71 -21.96 6.70
C CYS A 463 -1.71 -20.43 6.63
N VAL A 464 -2.78 -19.79 7.12
CA VAL A 464 -2.96 -18.33 7.05
C VAL A 464 -3.53 -17.80 8.37
N LYS A 465 -2.82 -16.84 8.97
CA LYS A 465 -3.32 -15.99 10.05
C LYS A 465 -4.07 -14.81 9.46
N TRP A 466 -5.35 -14.71 9.78
CA TRP A 466 -6.25 -13.70 9.22
C TRP A 466 -6.44 -12.53 10.19
N TRP A 467 -6.22 -11.31 9.69
CA TRP A 467 -6.33 -10.08 10.46
C TRP A 467 -7.22 -9.09 9.73
N GLU A 468 -8.32 -8.67 10.35
CA GLU A 468 -9.27 -7.73 9.73
C GLU A 468 -9.46 -6.45 10.54
N ALA A 469 -9.62 -5.34 9.82
CA ALA A 469 -10.01 -4.06 10.38
C ALA A 469 -10.99 -3.36 9.44
N ASN A 470 -12.20 -3.06 9.89
CA ASN A 470 -13.22 -2.36 9.11
C ASN A 470 -13.56 -3.08 7.80
N CYS A 471 -13.97 -4.34 7.92
CA CYS A 471 -14.40 -5.13 6.78
C CYS A 471 -15.93 -5.24 6.75
N ALA A 472 -16.50 -5.20 5.54
CA ALA A 472 -17.95 -5.25 5.34
C ALA A 472 -18.36 -6.45 4.48
N TYR A 473 -19.46 -7.10 4.85
CA TYR A 473 -19.91 -8.34 4.22
C TYR A 473 -21.35 -8.19 3.74
N ALA A 474 -21.58 -8.46 2.46
CA ALA A 474 -22.94 -8.56 1.93
C ALA A 474 -23.68 -9.76 2.55
N GLN A 475 -25.01 -9.62 2.69
CA GLN A 475 -25.87 -10.63 3.30
C GLN A 475 -25.83 -12.00 2.61
N LYS A 476 -25.47 -12.04 1.32
CA LYS A 476 -25.42 -13.27 0.50
C LYS A 476 -24.12 -14.06 0.62
N ILE A 477 -23.21 -13.65 1.51
CA ILE A 477 -22.02 -14.43 1.84
C ILE A 477 -22.42 -15.49 2.85
N LEU A 478 -22.29 -16.76 2.48
CA LEU A 478 -22.88 -17.87 3.23
C LEU A 478 -21.90 -18.45 4.25
N HIS A 479 -20.61 -18.56 3.89
CA HIS A 479 -19.62 -19.31 4.67
C HIS A 479 -18.34 -18.51 4.92
N TRP A 480 -17.76 -18.70 6.11
CA TRP A 480 -16.43 -18.15 6.42
C TRP A 480 -15.34 -19.06 5.88
N MET A 481 -15.42 -20.35 6.20
CA MET A 481 -14.44 -21.35 5.82
C MET A 481 -15.15 -22.65 5.48
N THR A 482 -14.83 -23.26 4.34
CA THR A 482 -15.35 -24.59 4.02
C THR A 482 -14.34 -25.44 3.26
N ALA A 483 -14.37 -26.73 3.57
CA ALA A 483 -13.73 -27.81 2.84
C ALA A 483 -14.42 -28.09 1.49
N ASP A 484 -15.74 -27.88 1.43
CA ASP A 484 -16.57 -28.05 0.24
C ASP A 484 -17.71 -27.01 0.24
N PRO A 485 -17.83 -26.14 -0.79
CA PRO A 485 -18.90 -25.15 -0.87
C PRO A 485 -20.33 -25.74 -0.94
N SER A 486 -20.49 -27.06 -1.04
CA SER A 486 -21.80 -27.75 -1.00
C SER A 486 -22.29 -28.14 0.41
N ASP A 487 -21.44 -28.04 1.44
CA ASP A 487 -21.73 -28.52 2.79
C ASP A 487 -22.51 -27.46 3.61
N GLY A 488 -23.79 -27.28 3.26
CA GLY A 488 -24.64 -26.14 3.65
C GLY A 488 -25.12 -26.06 5.11
N THR A 489 -24.36 -26.55 6.09
CA THR A 489 -24.83 -26.63 7.50
C THR A 489 -24.31 -25.52 8.42
N ALA A 490 -23.24 -24.81 8.07
CA ALA A 490 -22.65 -23.77 8.92
C ALA A 490 -22.87 -22.34 8.39
N THR A 491 -23.13 -21.39 9.27
CA THR A 491 -23.32 -19.97 8.90
C THR A 491 -22.04 -19.16 9.07
N LEU A 492 -21.84 -18.15 8.21
CA LEU A 492 -20.74 -17.18 8.28
C LEU A 492 -20.41 -16.72 9.72
N THR A 493 -21.44 -16.39 10.51
CA THR A 493 -21.25 -15.90 11.88
C THR A 493 -20.75 -16.99 12.84
N THR A 494 -21.23 -18.23 12.71
CA THR A 494 -20.84 -19.36 13.57
C THR A 494 -19.39 -19.77 13.28
N ASP A 495 -19.04 -19.99 12.02
CA ASP A 495 -17.69 -20.41 11.62
C ASP A 495 -16.65 -19.37 12.02
N ARG A 496 -16.97 -18.11 11.75
CA ARG A 496 -16.06 -17.01 12.04
C ARG A 496 -15.85 -16.80 13.54
N ARG A 497 -16.86 -17.03 14.38
CA ARG A 497 -16.70 -16.96 15.86
C ARG A 497 -15.84 -18.10 16.39
N ARG A 498 -15.89 -19.26 15.74
CA ARG A 498 -15.05 -20.41 16.10
C ARG A 498 -13.59 -20.21 15.69
N LEU A 499 -13.35 -19.58 14.55
CA LEU A 499 -12.03 -19.55 13.91
C LEU A 499 -11.22 -18.27 14.18
N LEU A 500 -11.89 -17.15 14.45
CA LEU A 500 -11.21 -15.87 14.68
C LEU A 500 -11.39 -15.38 16.12
N THR A 501 -10.29 -15.00 16.76
CA THR A 501 -10.29 -14.40 18.09
C THR A 501 -10.79 -12.94 18.04
N PRO A 502 -11.26 -12.37 19.16
CA PRO A 502 -11.67 -10.97 19.20
C PRO A 502 -10.58 -9.99 18.78
N ALA A 503 -9.30 -10.29 19.05
CA ALA A 503 -8.19 -9.43 18.65
C ALA A 503 -7.93 -9.41 17.13
N GLN A 504 -8.35 -10.48 16.43
CA GLN A 504 -8.33 -10.54 14.96
C GLN A 504 -9.46 -9.71 14.32
N LYS A 505 -10.45 -9.27 15.11
CA LYS A 505 -11.67 -8.55 14.66
C LYS A 505 -11.76 -7.16 15.30
N PHE A 506 -11.50 -6.10 14.56
CA PHE A 506 -11.55 -4.75 15.16
C PHE A 506 -12.95 -4.11 15.07
N GLN A 507 -13.52 -4.06 13.88
CA GLN A 507 -14.79 -3.38 13.57
C GLN A 507 -15.33 -3.99 12.28
N GLU A 508 -16.55 -4.52 12.31
CA GLU A 508 -17.17 -5.17 11.16
C GLU A 508 -18.47 -4.48 10.78
N VAL A 509 -18.83 -4.59 9.51
CA VAL A 509 -20.11 -4.13 8.99
C VAL A 509 -20.84 -5.32 8.39
N VAL A 510 -21.89 -5.76 9.09
CA VAL A 510 -22.74 -6.89 8.70
C VAL A 510 -24.21 -6.50 8.87
N GLY A 511 -25.08 -7.20 8.15
CA GLY A 511 -26.53 -7.03 8.25
C GLY A 511 -27.18 -6.54 6.95
N PRO A 512 -28.51 -6.36 6.93
CA PRO A 512 -29.26 -6.05 5.70
C PRO A 512 -28.84 -4.74 5.02
N ASN A 513 -28.43 -3.74 5.81
CA ASN A 513 -27.96 -2.44 5.32
C ASN A 513 -26.42 -2.32 5.34
N GLY A 514 -25.72 -3.42 5.59
CA GLY A 514 -24.27 -3.42 5.73
C GLY A 514 -23.58 -3.01 4.43
N VAL A 515 -23.85 -3.77 3.37
CA VAL A 515 -23.29 -3.56 2.03
C VAL A 515 -24.43 -3.56 1.02
N LEU A 516 -24.68 -2.41 0.39
CA LEU A 516 -25.66 -2.26 -0.68
C LEU A 516 -25.01 -1.56 -1.87
N LEU A 517 -25.20 -2.11 -3.06
CA LEU A 517 -24.70 -1.54 -4.31
C LEU A 517 -25.77 -0.65 -4.94
N THR A 518 -25.33 0.38 -5.67
CA THR A 518 -26.23 1.32 -6.39
C THR A 518 -27.14 0.62 -7.39
N ALA A 519 -26.66 -0.48 -7.98
CA ALA A 519 -27.41 -1.40 -8.81
C ALA A 519 -26.98 -2.85 -8.52
N PRO A 520 -27.83 -3.85 -8.81
CA PRO A 520 -27.43 -5.24 -8.80
C PRO A 520 -26.23 -5.48 -9.72
N LEU A 521 -25.33 -6.39 -9.34
CA LEU A 521 -24.18 -6.75 -10.17
C LEU A 521 -24.68 -7.31 -11.51
N PRO A 522 -24.22 -6.75 -12.65
CA PRO A 522 -24.57 -7.28 -13.96
C PRO A 522 -23.88 -8.63 -14.22
N LYS A 523 -24.13 -9.18 -15.40
CA LYS A 523 -23.33 -10.28 -15.94
C LYS A 523 -21.86 -9.85 -16.01
N ARG A 524 -20.95 -10.79 -15.78
CA ARG A 524 -19.50 -10.49 -15.78
C ARG A 524 -19.02 -9.80 -17.07
N SER A 525 -19.54 -10.20 -18.23
CA SER A 525 -19.17 -9.61 -19.53
C SER A 525 -19.41 -8.10 -19.59
N ASP A 526 -20.40 -7.62 -18.82
CA ASP A 526 -20.86 -6.25 -18.79
C ASP A 526 -20.37 -5.50 -17.54
N LEU A 527 -19.65 -6.20 -16.65
CA LEU A 527 -19.21 -5.68 -15.37
C LEU A 527 -18.15 -4.60 -15.58
N GLN A 528 -18.44 -3.43 -15.02
CA GLN A 528 -17.55 -2.28 -14.94
C GLN A 528 -17.24 -1.94 -13.48
N PRO A 529 -16.15 -1.21 -13.22
CA PRO A 529 -15.82 -0.74 -11.88
C PRO A 529 -16.97 -0.01 -11.17
N GLU A 530 -17.74 0.78 -11.90
CA GLU A 530 -18.85 1.60 -11.37
C GLU A 530 -19.98 0.75 -10.79
N ASN A 531 -20.11 -0.50 -11.23
CA ASN A 531 -21.11 -1.42 -10.69
C ASN A 531 -20.80 -1.87 -9.24
N LEU A 532 -19.59 -1.61 -8.76
CA LEU A 532 -19.17 -1.90 -7.38
C LEU A 532 -19.42 -0.72 -6.43
N GLN A 533 -19.99 0.37 -6.93
CA GLN A 533 -20.26 1.55 -6.12
C GLN A 533 -21.30 1.24 -5.04
N LEU A 534 -20.95 1.58 -3.80
CA LEU A 534 -21.86 1.47 -2.66
C LEU A 534 -22.92 2.58 -2.70
N ILE A 535 -24.14 2.25 -2.27
CA ILE A 535 -25.17 3.24 -1.99
C ILE A 535 -24.72 4.10 -0.79
N PRO A 536 -24.76 5.45 -0.86
CA PRO A 536 -24.28 6.32 0.23
C PRO A 536 -24.93 6.06 1.60
N GLN A 537 -26.15 5.52 1.61
CA GLN A 537 -26.92 5.22 2.81
C GLN A 537 -26.55 3.89 3.49
N CYS A 538 -25.76 3.01 2.88
CA CYS A 538 -25.36 1.76 3.53
C CYS A 538 -24.25 1.99 4.55
N ASP A 539 -24.18 1.16 5.59
CA ASP A 539 -23.18 1.30 6.65
C ASP A 539 -21.74 1.29 6.12
N ALA A 540 -21.46 0.47 5.11
CA ALA A 540 -20.13 0.39 4.52
C ALA A 540 -19.69 1.67 3.78
N ALA A 541 -20.61 2.57 3.43
CA ALA A 541 -20.27 3.79 2.70
C ALA A 541 -19.66 4.90 3.59
N THR A 542 -19.82 4.81 4.92
CA THR A 542 -19.42 5.88 5.86
C THR A 542 -18.51 5.41 7.00
N ARG A 543 -18.24 4.11 7.10
CA ARG A 543 -17.55 3.50 8.26
C ARG A 543 -16.05 3.27 8.09
N SER A 544 -15.42 3.81 7.05
CA SER A 544 -13.95 3.74 6.98
C SER A 544 -13.30 4.62 8.05
N LEU A 545 -12.13 4.21 8.54
CA LEU A 545 -11.34 4.96 9.53
C LEU A 545 -10.93 6.37 9.09
N ASP A 546 -10.88 6.59 7.77
CA ASP A 546 -10.56 7.87 7.14
C ASP A 546 -11.81 8.63 6.66
N GLY A 547 -13.01 8.21 7.08
CA GLY A 547 -14.28 8.88 6.79
C GLY A 547 -14.85 8.63 5.39
N GLY A 548 -14.20 7.80 4.57
CA GLY A 548 -14.70 7.41 3.24
C GLY A 548 -15.47 6.08 3.21
N PRO A 549 -15.83 5.59 2.01
CA PRO A 549 -16.40 4.26 1.86
C PRO A 549 -15.35 3.17 2.12
N LEU A 550 -15.82 2.04 2.63
CA LEU A 550 -15.11 0.77 2.64
C LEU A 550 -15.07 0.19 1.21
N GLY A 551 -14.08 -0.67 0.97
CA GLY A 551 -13.83 -1.25 -0.33
C GLY A 551 -13.23 -0.22 -1.29
N VAL A 552 -13.47 -0.46 -2.57
CA VAL A 552 -12.88 0.30 -3.66
C VAL A 552 -13.45 1.71 -3.77
N ARG A 553 -12.58 2.66 -4.10
CA ARG A 553 -12.87 4.08 -4.32
C ARG A 553 -12.69 4.38 -5.78
N LEU A 554 -13.80 4.70 -6.43
CA LEU A 554 -13.80 5.09 -7.82
C LEU A 554 -13.20 6.49 -8.00
N PRO A 555 -12.58 6.77 -9.16
CA PRO A 555 -12.37 5.86 -10.29
C PRO A 555 -11.24 4.83 -10.05
N ILE A 556 -11.37 3.64 -10.63
CA ILE A 556 -10.30 2.64 -10.73
C ILE A 556 -10.24 2.12 -12.17
N GLY A 557 -9.12 1.50 -12.53
CA GLY A 557 -8.84 1.11 -13.91
C GLY A 557 -8.14 2.23 -14.67
N PRO A 558 -8.03 2.08 -16.00
CA PRO A 558 -7.13 2.89 -16.80
C PRO A 558 -7.70 4.29 -17.03
N ASP A 559 -6.89 5.31 -16.72
CA ASP A 559 -7.19 6.69 -17.11
C ASP A 559 -6.70 6.90 -18.55
N LEU A 560 -7.59 6.62 -19.50
CA LEU A 560 -7.34 6.73 -20.94
C LEU A 560 -7.82 8.06 -21.51
N THR A 561 -7.79 9.13 -20.73
CA THR A 561 -8.11 10.47 -21.23
C THR A 561 -7.25 10.79 -22.47
N PRO A 562 -7.84 11.21 -23.61
CA PRO A 562 -7.08 11.47 -24.83
C PRO A 562 -5.98 12.48 -24.57
N THR A 563 -4.72 12.11 -24.77
CA THR A 563 -3.63 13.05 -24.64
C THR A 563 -3.63 13.98 -25.85
N ALA A 564 -3.80 15.29 -25.61
CA ALA A 564 -3.67 16.29 -26.66
C ALA A 564 -2.26 16.16 -27.30
N ARG A 565 -2.19 16.00 -28.62
CA ARG A 565 -0.90 15.91 -29.33
C ARG A 565 -0.01 17.09 -28.93
N PRO A 566 1.26 16.86 -28.56
CA PRO A 566 2.21 17.96 -28.50
C PRO A 566 2.27 18.61 -29.88
N SER A 567 1.89 19.88 -29.95
CA SER A 567 1.91 20.69 -31.17
C SER A 567 3.35 21.01 -31.56
N GLY A 568 4.05 20.03 -32.12
CA GLY A 568 5.44 20.18 -32.51
C GLY A 568 5.88 18.99 -33.36
N ALA A 569 5.70 19.11 -34.68
CA ALA A 569 6.41 18.22 -35.59
C ALA A 569 7.92 18.38 -35.34
N PRO A 570 8.70 17.29 -35.23
CA PRO A 570 10.15 17.40 -35.23
C PRO A 570 10.54 18.04 -36.56
N GLY A 571 11.15 19.23 -36.50
CA GLY A 571 11.64 19.91 -37.68
C GLY A 571 12.50 18.95 -38.49
N LYS A 572 12.15 18.75 -39.76
CA LYS A 572 13.00 18.07 -40.73
C LYS A 572 14.36 18.74 -40.67
N THR A 573 15.36 18.04 -40.14
CA THR A 573 16.77 18.38 -40.31
C THR A 573 17.04 18.33 -41.81
N THR A 574 17.02 19.51 -42.44
CA THR A 574 17.50 19.72 -43.80
C THR A 574 18.95 19.29 -43.86
N THR A 575 19.21 18.21 -44.57
CA THR A 575 20.54 17.75 -44.98
C THR A 575 21.26 18.90 -45.70
N PRO A 576 22.52 19.22 -45.38
CA PRO A 576 23.24 20.30 -46.08
C PRO A 576 23.46 19.91 -47.55
N GLN A 577 22.98 20.76 -48.47
CA GLN A 577 23.29 20.67 -49.89
C GLN A 577 24.81 20.79 -50.10
N LYS A 578 25.34 19.84 -50.86
CA LYS A 578 26.74 19.77 -51.31
C LYS A 578 27.03 21.00 -52.20
N ALA A 579 28.00 21.81 -51.82
CA ALA A 579 28.45 22.98 -52.59
C ALA A 579 29.04 22.56 -53.96
N PRO A 580 28.81 23.34 -55.03
CA PRO A 580 29.39 23.07 -56.34
C PRO A 580 30.90 23.43 -56.37
N PRO A 581 31.69 22.81 -57.26
CA PRO A 581 33.13 23.04 -57.34
C PRO A 581 33.44 24.45 -57.89
N LYS A 582 34.34 25.16 -57.22
CA LYS A 582 34.87 26.46 -57.64
C LYS A 582 35.73 26.28 -58.91
N GLY A 583 35.30 26.91 -60.01
CA GLY A 583 36.16 27.20 -61.17
C GLY A 583 37.11 28.39 -60.88
N PRO A 584 38.17 28.57 -61.69
CA PRO A 584 39.29 29.43 -61.35
C PRO A 584 38.97 30.92 -61.51
N PHE A 585 39.39 31.69 -60.50
CA PHE A 585 39.34 33.15 -60.44
C PHE A 585 40.32 33.76 -61.45
N ARG A 586 39.86 34.68 -62.31
CA ARG A 586 40.70 35.69 -62.97
C ARG A 586 40.47 37.03 -62.27
N PRO A 587 41.52 37.78 -61.88
CA PRO A 587 41.37 39.09 -61.27
C PRO A 587 41.35 40.16 -62.36
N ASP A 588 40.48 41.16 -62.21
CA ASP A 588 40.72 42.51 -62.73
C ASP A 588 40.21 43.51 -61.69
N PHE A 589 41.19 44.27 -61.17
CA PHE A 589 41.19 45.52 -60.38
C PHE A 589 40.40 45.61 -59.07
#